data_AF-A0A7C7BRN6-F1
#
_entry.id   AF-A0A7C7BRN6-F1
#
_cell.length_a   1.000
_cell.length_b   1.000
_cell.length_c   1.000
_cell.angle_alpha   90.00
_cell.angle_beta   90.00
_cell.angle_gamma   90.00
#
_symmetry.space_group_name_H-M   'P 1'
#
loop_
_entity.id
_entity.type
_entity.pdbx_description
1 polymer ?
#
loop_
_entity_poly.entity_id
_entity_poly.type
_entity_poly.pdbx_seq_one_letter_code
_entity_poly.pdbx_strand_id
1 'polypeptide(L)'
;TFESVIAIIYLGIIVSVFSIYLWNAGIRSIGANKASIFLNLIPVFGAILAIFFLGEYLLSFHFIGGALICLGITLVIKLGRNSPEIH
;
A
#
# COMPACT_ATOMS: atom_id res chain seq x y z
N THR A 1 24.18 9.25 -10.21
CA THR A 1 24.52 10.55 -10.85
C THR A 1 23.74 11.66 -10.15
N PHE A 2 24.16 12.93 -10.26
CA PHE A 2 23.49 14.08 -9.62
C PHE A 2 21.97 14.14 -9.93
N GLU A 3 21.61 13.78 -11.17
CA GLU A 3 20.22 13.59 -11.63
C GLU A 3 19.41 12.63 -10.76
N SER A 4 19.99 11.50 -10.34
CA SER A 4 19.30 10.52 -9.48
C SER A 4 19.02 11.09 -8.09
N VAL A 5 19.94 11.91 -7.56
CA VAL A 5 19.77 12.57 -6.25
C VAL A 5 18.61 13.57 -6.32
N ILE A 6 18.55 14.37 -7.39
CA ILE A 6 17.44 15.30 -7.63
C ILE A 6 16.11 14.54 -7.78
N ALA A 7 16.09 13.46 -8.56
CA ALA A 7 14.89 12.64 -8.75
C ALA A 7 14.38 12.05 -7.43
N ILE A 8 15.26 11.52 -6.58
CA ILE A 8 14.90 10.98 -5.27
C ILE A 8 14.37 12.07 -4.35
N ILE A 9 14.98 13.25 -4.34
CA ILE A 9 14.51 14.38 -3.52
C ILE A 9 13.13 14.86 -4.00
N TYR A 10 12.95 14.98 -5.32
CA TYR A 10 11.67 15.36 -5.92
C TYR A 10 10.58 14.35 -5.58
N LEU A 11 10.82 13.05 -5.83
CA LEU A 11 9.87 11.99 -5.48
C LEU A 11 9.62 11.93 -3.97
N GLY A 12 10.67 11.96 -3.15
CA GLY A 12 10.55 11.83 -1.70
C GLY A 12 9.80 13.00 -1.06
N ILE A 13 10.01 14.23 -1.51
CA ILE A 13 9.41 15.42 -0.89
C ILE A 13 8.09 15.77 -1.57
N ILE A 14 8.10 16.01 -2.87
CA ILE A 14 6.93 16.51 -3.61
C ILE A 14 5.85 15.43 -3.61
N VAL A 15 6.17 14.18 -3.96
CA VAL A 15 5.16 13.12 -4.07
C VAL A 15 4.61 12.74 -2.70
N SER A 16 5.44 12.73 -1.64
CA SER A 16 4.95 12.47 -0.28
C SER A 16 4.01 13.55 0.22
N VAL A 17 4.39 14.83 0.09
CA VAL A 17 3.54 15.96 0.50
C VAL A 17 2.24 15.96 -0.29
N PHE A 18 2.31 15.73 -1.60
CA PHE A 18 1.15 15.67 -2.48
C PHE A 18 0.24 14.48 -2.16
N SER A 19 0.79 13.30 -1.90
CA SER A 19 0.01 12.11 -1.51
C SER A 19 -0.72 12.30 -0.19
N ILE A 20 -0.04 12.85 0.82
CA ILE A 20 -0.65 13.16 2.11
C ILE A 20 -1.75 14.22 1.95
N TYR A 21 -1.53 15.22 1.11
CA TYR A 21 -2.54 16.23 0.81
C TYR A 21 -3.79 15.60 0.18
N LEU A 22 -3.63 14.77 -0.86
CA LEU A 22 -4.75 14.06 -1.49
C LEU A 22 -5.46 13.12 -0.53
N TRP A 23 -4.72 12.40 0.31
CA TRP A 23 -5.30 11.50 1.29
C TRP A 23 -6.18 12.25 2.29
N ASN A 24 -5.69 13.37 2.83
CA ASN A 24 -6.46 14.22 3.73
C ASN A 24 -7.67 14.87 3.04
N ALA A 25 -7.52 15.32 1.78
CA ALA A 25 -8.63 15.85 1.00
C ALA A 25 -9.69 14.78 0.72
N GLY A 26 -9.27 13.55 0.41
CA GLY A 26 -10.14 12.38 0.24
C GLY A 26 -10.91 12.06 1.51
N ILE A 27 -10.21 11.94 2.65
CA ILE A 27 -10.85 11.74 3.97
C ILE A 27 -11.89 12.84 4.23
N ARG A 28 -11.58 14.10 3.91
CA ARG A 28 -12.51 15.22 4.10
C ARG A 28 -13.74 15.13 3.19
N SER A 29 -13.62 14.53 2.00
CA SER A 29 -14.71 14.38 1.04
C SER A 29 -15.62 13.18 1.32
N ILE A 30 -15.07 12.01 1.64
CA ILE A 30 -15.83 10.76 1.82
C ILE A 30 -15.97 10.30 3.28
N GLY A 31 -15.29 10.96 4.20
CA GLY A 31 -15.24 10.61 5.63
C GLY A 31 -14.22 9.50 5.93
N ALA A 32 -13.66 9.53 7.15
CA ALA A 32 -12.61 8.61 7.59
C ALA A 32 -13.03 7.12 7.52
N ASN A 33 -14.31 6.83 7.81
CA ASN A 33 -14.82 5.46 7.83
C ASN A 33 -14.88 4.81 6.43
N LYS A 34 -15.15 5.61 5.38
CA LYS A 34 -15.09 5.09 3.99
C LYS A 34 -13.67 5.06 3.47
N ALA A 35 -12.84 6.04 3.87
CA ALA A 35 -11.43 6.09 3.49
C ALA A 35 -10.65 4.88 4.03
N SER A 36 -10.91 4.41 5.26
CA SER A 36 -10.22 3.26 5.86
C SER A 36 -10.37 1.97 5.05
N ILE A 37 -11.47 1.80 4.31
CA ILE A 37 -11.68 0.65 3.41
C ILE A 37 -10.63 0.65 2.29
N PHE A 38 -10.24 1.81 1.75
CA PHE A 38 -9.21 1.91 0.71
C PHE A 38 -7.83 1.47 1.19
N LEU A 39 -7.53 1.59 2.48
CA LEU A 39 -6.26 1.10 3.04
C LEU A 39 -6.15 -0.43 2.93
N ASN A 40 -7.28 -1.16 2.96
CA ASN A 40 -7.29 -2.60 2.75
C ASN A 40 -6.98 -2.99 1.30
N LEU A 41 -7.10 -2.07 0.35
CA LEU A 41 -6.75 -2.32 -1.06
C LEU A 41 -5.26 -2.12 -1.34
N ILE A 42 -4.52 -1.40 -0.49
CA ILE A 42 -3.07 -1.21 -0.63
C ILE A 42 -2.33 -2.54 -0.86
N PRO A 43 -2.52 -3.60 -0.02
CA PRO A 43 -1.79 -4.84 -0.24
C PRO A 43 -2.26 -5.62 -1.48
N VAL A 44 -3.53 -5.45 -1.89
CA VAL A 44 -4.06 -6.06 -3.13
C VAL A 44 -3.39 -5.44 -4.35
N PHE A 45 -3.38 -4.11 -4.45
CA PHE A 45 -2.68 -3.40 -5.53
C PHE A 45 -1.17 -3.63 -5.48
N GLY A 46 -0.58 -3.69 -4.28
CA GLY A 46 0.83 -4.04 -4.10
C GLY A 46 1.17 -5.42 -4.69
N ALA A 47 0.33 -6.43 -4.43
CA ALA A 47 0.52 -7.77 -4.99
C ALA A 47 0.36 -7.78 -6.53
N ILE A 48 -0.67 -7.11 -7.06
CA ILE A 48 -0.93 -7.03 -8.51
C ILE A 48 0.25 -6.33 -9.22
N LEU A 49 0.69 -5.19 -8.71
CA LEU A 49 1.80 -4.44 -9.30
C LEU A 49 3.13 -5.19 -9.19
N ALA A 50 3.37 -5.90 -8.08
CA ALA A 50 4.55 -6.74 -7.94
C ALA A 50 4.61 -7.85 -9.01
N ILE A 51 3.48 -8.51 -9.30
CA ILE A 51 3.41 -9.53 -10.35
C ILE A 51 3.65 -8.92 -11.75
N PHE A 52 3.12 -7.72 -12.00
CA PHE A 52 3.15 -7.11 -13.33
C PHE A 52 4.49 -6.42 -13.67
N PHE A 53 5.07 -5.67 -12.72
CA PHE A 53 6.30 -4.89 -12.96
C PHE A 53 7.59 -5.69 -12.83
N LEU A 54 7.61 -6.72 -11.99
CA LEU A 54 8.87 -7.34 -11.61
C LEU A 54 9.40 -8.29 -12.68
N GLY A 55 8.54 -8.81 -13.58
CA GLY A 55 8.90 -9.34 -14.90
C GLY A 55 9.92 -10.49 -14.98
N GLU A 56 10.55 -10.90 -13.88
CA GLU A 56 11.56 -11.95 -13.83
C GLU A 56 10.90 -13.32 -13.71
N TYR A 57 11.48 -14.31 -14.41
CA TYR A 57 11.25 -15.72 -14.15
C TYR A 57 11.54 -15.99 -12.67
N LEU A 58 10.48 -16.12 -11.88
CA LEU A 58 10.38 -16.57 -10.49
C LEU A 58 11.64 -17.30 -9.97
N LEU A 59 12.69 -16.58 -9.61
CA LEU A 59 13.68 -17.07 -8.66
C LEU A 59 13.01 -17.12 -7.29
N SER A 60 13.28 -18.18 -6.53
CA SER A 60 12.55 -18.64 -5.33
C SER A 60 12.25 -17.58 -4.25
N PHE A 61 12.92 -16.43 -4.29
CA PHE A 61 12.67 -15.27 -3.43
C PHE A 61 11.30 -14.60 -3.64
N HIS A 62 10.73 -14.66 -4.85
CA HIS A 62 9.38 -14.14 -5.12
C HIS A 62 8.29 -14.97 -4.44
N PHE A 63 8.50 -16.27 -4.28
CA PHE A 63 7.60 -17.14 -3.55
C PHE A 63 7.55 -16.80 -2.07
N ILE A 64 8.70 -16.47 -1.49
CA ILE A 64 8.80 -16.02 -0.08
C ILE A 64 8.14 -14.65 0.07
N GLY A 65 8.42 -13.70 -0.83
CA GLY A 65 7.78 -12.38 -0.83
C GLY A 65 6.26 -12.47 -1.01
N GLY A 66 5.79 -13.26 -1.96
CA GLY A 66 4.37 -13.53 -2.20
C GLY A 66 3.69 -14.22 -1.00
N ALA A 67 4.33 -15.24 -0.42
CA ALA A 67 3.82 -15.91 0.77
C ALA A 67 3.75 -14.96 1.98
N LEU A 68 4.74 -14.09 2.16
CA LEU A 68 4.77 -13.09 3.22
C LEU A 68 3.65 -12.05 3.05
N ILE A 69 3.40 -11.61 1.80
CA ILE A 69 2.30 -10.70 1.47
C ILE A 69 0.95 -11.39 1.72
N CYS A 70 0.76 -12.63 1.26
CA CYS A 70 -0.46 -13.40 1.51
C CYS A 70 -0.73 -13.60 3.02
N LEU A 71 0.31 -13.89 3.81
CA LEU A 71 0.21 -13.98 5.26
C LEU A 71 -0.16 -12.63 5.89
N GLY A 72 0.48 -11.54 5.48
CA GLY A 72 0.18 -10.19 5.95
C GLY A 72 -1.26 -9.77 5.66
N ILE A 73 -1.77 -10.04 4.45
CA ILE A 73 -3.16 -9.79 4.06
C ILE A 73 -4.12 -10.62 4.91
N THR A 74 -3.87 -11.92 5.05
CA THR A 74 -4.74 -12.81 5.84
C THR A 74 -4.80 -12.37 7.30
N LEU A 75 -3.67 -11.92 7.85
CA LEU A 75 -3.59 -11.40 9.22
C LEU A 75 -4.40 -10.11 9.37
N VAL A 76 -4.22 -9.13 8.48
CA VAL A 76 -4.98 -7.86 8.50
C VAL A 76 -6.48 -8.11 8.39
N ILE A 77 -6.90 -8.99 7.46
CA ILE A 77 -8.31 -9.34 7.26
C ILE A 77 -8.89 -10.04 8.51
N LYS A 78 -8.13 -10.95 9.14
CA LYS A 78 -8.58 -11.60 10.39
C LYS A 78 -8.62 -10.63 11.58
N LEU A 79 -7.67 -9.72 11.68
CA LEU A 79 -7.58 -8.78 12.81
C LEU A 79 -8.64 -7.68 12.71
N GLY A 80 -8.92 -7.18 11.50
CA GLY A 80 -9.98 -6.18 11.25
C GLY A 80 -11.40 -6.71 11.47
N ARG A 81 -11.58 -8.04 11.52
CA ARG A 81 -12.89 -8.68 11.79
C ARG A 81 -13.17 -8.88 13.28
N ASN A 82 -12.19 -8.64 14.16
CA ASN A 82 -12.28 -8.93 15.59
C ASN A 82 -12.46 -7.69 16.47
N SER A 83 -12.70 -6.50 15.92
CA SER A 83 -13.22 -5.39 16.72
C SER A 83 -14.65 -5.74 17.14
N PRO A 84 -14.90 -6.05 18.42
CA PRO A 84 -16.27 -6.21 18.91
C PRO A 84 -16.93 -4.84 18.74
N GLU A 85 -18.10 -4.82 18.10
CA GLU A 85 -18.98 -3.66 18.17
C GLU A 85 -19.31 -3.42 19.65
N ILE A 86 -18.57 -2.51 20.29
CA ILE A 86 -18.97 -1.96 21.59
C ILE A 86 -19.95 -0.85 21.27
N HIS A 87 -21.22 -1.21 21.43
CA HIS A 87 -22.39 -0.34 21.48
C HIS A 87 -22.18 0.92 22.32
#